data_AF-A0A523EJ28-F1
#
_entry.id   AF-A0A523EJ28-F1
#
_cell.length_a   1.000
_cell.length_b   1.000
_cell.length_c   1.000
_cell.angle_alpha   90.00
_cell.angle_beta   90.00
_cell.angle_gamma   90.00
#
_symmetry.space_group_name_H-M   'P 1'
#
loop_
_entity.id
_entity.type
_entity.pdbx_description
1 polymer ?
#
loop_
_entity_poly.entity_id
_entity_poly.type
_entity_poly.pdbx_seq_one_letter_code
_entity_poly.pdbx_strand_id
1 'polypeptide(L)'
;MKALIIKKHWADEILSGRKTWELRGSRTYIRGRIGIIEGGSGHVIGTCELIDVIGPLSTANLRRAKTKHQVPTQRLRQIRYKLTYAWVLRNARRYARPRRYEHPQGAVIWVNL
;
A
#
# COMPACT_ATOMS: atom_id res chain seq x y z
N MET A 1 1.39 9.03 14.11
CA MET A 1 1.89 7.93 13.23
C MET A 1 1.29 8.09 11.83
N LYS A 2 1.96 7.76 10.73
CA LYS A 2 1.34 7.85 9.38
C LYS A 2 0.48 6.63 9.08
N ALA A 3 -0.64 6.80 8.37
CA ALA A 3 -1.45 5.71 7.86
C ALA A 3 -1.77 5.88 6.37
N LEU A 4 -1.67 4.78 5.64
CA LEU A 4 -1.87 4.71 4.20
C LEU A 4 -3.31 4.28 3.88
N ILE A 5 -3.99 5.07 3.06
CA ILE A 5 -5.31 4.75 2.52
C ILE A 5 -5.15 3.83 1.30
N ILE A 6 -5.81 2.67 1.37
CA ILE A 6 -5.72 1.61 0.35
C ILE A 6 -7.12 1.04 0.08
N LYS A 7 -7.40 0.67 -1.17
CA LYS A 7 -8.63 -0.06 -1.52
C LYS A 7 -8.67 -1.42 -0.79
N LYS A 8 -9.85 -1.81 -0.31
CA LYS A 8 -10.10 -3.04 0.46
C LYS A 8 -9.27 -4.24 0.01
N HIS A 9 -9.45 -4.67 -1.24
CA HIS A 9 -8.75 -5.85 -1.79
C HIS A 9 -7.22 -5.79 -1.56
N TRP A 10 -6.57 -4.67 -1.86
CA TRP A 10 -5.12 -4.54 -1.70
C TRP A 10 -4.70 -4.43 -0.24
N ALA A 11 -5.51 -3.78 0.61
CA ALA A 11 -5.28 -3.74 2.03
C ALA A 11 -5.32 -5.16 2.63
N ASP A 12 -6.25 -6.00 2.14
CA ASP A 12 -6.37 -7.39 2.56
C ASP A 12 -5.18 -8.25 2.11
N GLU A 13 -4.71 -8.08 0.87
CA GLU A 13 -3.50 -8.75 0.38
C GLU A 13 -2.25 -8.35 1.19
N ILE A 14 -2.12 -7.06 1.56
CA ILE A 14 -0.99 -6.59 2.39
C ILE A 14 -1.08 -7.20 3.80
N LEU A 15 -2.23 -7.09 4.45
CA LEU A 15 -2.40 -7.52 5.84
C LEU A 15 -2.46 -9.04 6.01
N SER A 16 -2.66 -9.80 4.93
CA SER A 16 -2.45 -11.26 4.90
C SER A 16 -0.99 -11.65 4.65
N GLY A 17 -0.10 -10.69 4.38
CA GLY A 17 1.32 -10.92 4.08
C GLY A 17 1.59 -11.38 2.64
N ARG A 18 0.57 -11.62 1.82
CA ARG A 18 0.71 -12.09 0.43
C ARG A 18 1.26 -11.01 -0.51
N LYS A 19 0.98 -9.73 -0.22
CA LYS A 19 1.47 -8.57 -0.96
C LYS A 19 2.47 -7.77 -0.13
N THR A 20 3.72 -7.81 -0.55
CA THR A 20 4.83 -7.10 0.09
C THR A 20 5.20 -5.82 -0.64
N TRP A 21 4.71 -5.59 -1.86
CA TRP A 21 4.95 -4.37 -2.62
C TRP A 21 3.64 -3.64 -2.92
N GLU A 22 3.51 -2.39 -2.45
CA GLU A 22 2.43 -1.49 -2.82
C GLU A 22 2.85 -0.61 -4.01
N LEU A 23 2.12 -0.69 -5.12
CA LEU A 23 2.47 0.05 -6.34
C LEU A 23 1.83 1.43 -6.32
N ARG A 24 2.63 2.48 -6.55
CA ARG A 24 2.17 3.87 -6.57
C ARG A 24 2.80 4.64 -7.72
N GLY A 25 2.12 5.71 -8.12
CA GLY A 25 2.60 6.63 -9.17
C GLY A 25 3.75 7.54 -8.75
N SER A 26 4.08 7.55 -7.46
CA SER A 26 5.10 8.42 -6.86
C SER A 26 5.90 7.69 -5.78
N ARG A 27 7.10 8.20 -5.51
CA ARG A 27 7.92 7.81 -4.37
C ARG A 27 7.39 8.43 -3.07
N THR A 28 7.82 7.89 -1.93
CA THR A 28 7.61 8.47 -0.60
C THR A 28 8.89 8.42 0.22
N TYR A 29 9.10 9.41 1.08
CA TYR A 29 10.20 9.44 2.05
C TYR A 29 9.83 8.85 3.41
N ILE A 30 8.54 8.51 3.62
CA ILE A 30 8.08 7.86 4.85
C ILE A 30 8.78 6.51 5.00
N ARG A 31 9.27 6.20 6.21
CA ARG A 31 9.85 4.92 6.61
C ARG A 31 9.36 4.52 8.00
N GLY A 32 9.45 3.23 8.30
CA GLY A 32 9.06 2.66 9.58
C GLY A 32 7.60 2.22 9.62
N ARG A 33 7.05 2.10 10.84
CA ARG A 33 5.70 1.58 11.05
C ARG A 33 4.64 2.57 10.56
N ILE A 34 3.71 2.05 9.75
CA ILE A 34 2.55 2.79 9.25
C ILE A 34 1.26 2.02 9.54
N GLY A 35 0.15 2.76 9.67
CA GLY A 35 -1.20 2.19 9.67
C GLY A 35 -1.68 1.87 8.26
N ILE A 36 -2.60 0.90 8.15
CA ILE A 36 -3.32 0.59 6.92
C ILE A 36 -4.79 0.93 7.14
N ILE A 37 -5.33 1.80 6.28
CA ILE A 37 -6.73 2.21 6.26
C ILE A 37 -7.39 1.60 5.04
N GLU A 38 -8.52 0.92 5.26
CA GLU A 38 -9.43 0.55 4.16
C GLU A 38 -10.17 1.82 3.71
N GLY A 39 -9.98 2.24 2.46
CA GLY A 39 -10.59 3.45 1.91
C GLY A 39 -12.11 3.44 2.04
N GLY A 40 -12.67 4.54 2.52
CA GLY A 40 -14.12 4.68 2.77
C GLY A 40 -14.61 4.03 4.08
N SER A 41 -13.76 3.26 4.78
CA SER A 41 -14.21 2.58 6.01
C SER A 41 -14.23 3.46 7.26
N GLY A 42 -13.43 4.53 7.32
CA GLY A 42 -13.20 5.30 8.55
C GLY A 42 -12.41 4.55 9.64
N HIS A 43 -11.77 3.42 9.29
CA HIS A 43 -11.01 2.60 10.24
C HIS A 43 -9.59 2.30 9.77
N VAL A 44 -8.67 2.28 10.73
CA VAL A 44 -7.35 1.66 10.63
C VAL A 44 -7.51 0.18 10.95
N ILE A 45 -7.21 -0.68 9.98
CA ILE A 45 -7.48 -2.13 10.05
C ILE A 45 -6.23 -2.97 10.35
N GLY A 46 -5.05 -2.34 10.38
CA GLY A 46 -3.80 -3.00 10.72
C GLY A 46 -2.61 -2.07 10.58
N THR A 47 -1.41 -2.66 10.64
CA THR A 47 -0.13 -1.97 10.46
C THR A 47 0.82 -2.79 9.61
N CYS A 48 1.84 -2.13 9.06
CA CYS A 48 3.01 -2.77 8.49
C CYS A 48 4.21 -1.82 8.63
N GLU A 49 5.39 -2.26 8.20
CA GLU A 49 6.58 -1.42 8.08
C GLU A 49 6.85 -1.10 6.62
N LEU A 50 6.96 0.19 6.28
CA LEU A 50 7.46 0.65 4.98
C LEU A 50 8.98 0.81 5.11
N ILE A 51 9.72 -0.09 4.46
CA ILE A 51 11.18 -0.18 4.62
C ILE A 51 11.97 0.39 3.46
N ASP A 52 11.38 0.41 2.27
CA ASP A 52 12.08 0.87 1.07
C ASP A 52 11.12 1.34 -0.02
N VAL A 53 11.64 2.05 -1.03
CA VAL A 53 10.93 2.45 -2.24
C VAL A 53 11.80 2.13 -3.45
N ILE A 54 11.35 1.21 -4.28
CA ILE A 54 12.05 0.78 -5.49
C ILE A 54 11.39 1.39 -6.72
N GLY A 55 12.18 2.02 -7.58
CA GLY A 55 11.74 2.45 -8.89
C GLY A 55 12.34 3.78 -9.34
N PRO A 56 11.89 4.30 -10.49
CA PRO A 56 10.74 3.80 -11.26
C PRO A 56 10.97 2.40 -11.84
N LEU A 57 9.93 1.57 -11.83
CA LEU A 57 9.94 0.20 -12.32
C LEU A 57 9.61 0.16 -13.81
N SER A 58 10.43 -0.55 -14.58
CA SER A 58 10.10 -0.92 -15.96
C SER A 58 8.99 -1.98 -15.99
N THR A 59 8.34 -2.15 -17.15
CA THR A 59 7.35 -3.23 -17.35
C THR A 59 7.95 -4.62 -17.10
N ALA A 60 9.23 -4.82 -17.45
CA ALA A 60 9.93 -6.07 -17.16
C ALA A 60 10.11 -6.30 -15.65
N ASN A 61 10.46 -5.26 -14.89
CA ASN A 61 10.55 -5.33 -13.42
C ASN A 61 9.19 -5.65 -12.79
N LEU A 62 8.12 -5.01 -13.26
CA LEU A 62 6.75 -5.30 -12.80
C LEU A 62 6.38 -6.77 -13.06
N ARG A 63 6.62 -7.30 -14.26
CA ARG A 63 6.31 -8.71 -14.57
C ARG A 63 7.09 -9.68 -13.68
N ARG A 64 8.39 -9.43 -13.48
CA ARG A 64 9.23 -10.28 -12.60
C ARG A 64 8.81 -10.23 -11.15
N ALA A 65 8.37 -9.07 -10.66
CA ALA A 65 7.95 -8.87 -9.28
C ALA A 65 6.46 -9.18 -9.02
N LYS A 66 5.78 -9.90 -9.93
CA LYS A 66 4.35 -10.22 -9.83
C LYS A 66 3.96 -10.81 -8.47
N THR A 67 4.76 -11.73 -7.95
CA THR A 67 4.53 -12.39 -6.65
C THR A 67 4.67 -11.45 -5.45
N LYS A 68 5.33 -10.30 -5.61
CA LYS A 68 5.47 -9.30 -4.54
C LYS A 68 4.29 -8.33 -4.50
N HIS A 69 3.83 -7.88 -5.67
CA HIS A 69 2.76 -6.87 -5.75
C HIS A 69 1.37 -7.45 -6.04
N GLN A 70 1.27 -8.73 -6.40
CA GLN A 70 0.02 -9.50 -6.63
C GLN A 70 -0.93 -8.93 -7.70
N VAL A 71 -0.45 -8.06 -8.59
CA VAL A 71 -1.28 -7.51 -9.68
C VAL A 71 -1.25 -8.51 -10.84
N PRO A 72 -2.41 -9.02 -11.32
CA PRO A 72 -2.47 -9.92 -12.46
C PRO A 72 -1.81 -9.31 -13.69
N THR A 73 -1.09 -10.13 -14.46
CA THR A 73 -0.33 -9.67 -15.65
C THR A 73 -1.24 -8.96 -16.66
N GLN A 74 -2.48 -9.44 -16.84
CA GLN A 74 -3.48 -8.83 -17.71
C GLN A 74 -3.87 -7.42 -17.24
N ARG A 75 -3.83 -7.16 -15.92
CA ARG A 75 -4.14 -5.86 -15.32
C ARG A 75 -2.95 -4.92 -15.21
N LEU A 76 -1.72 -5.39 -15.46
CA LEU A 76 -0.54 -4.50 -15.46
C LEU A 76 -0.66 -3.38 -16.50
N ARG A 77 -1.30 -3.66 -17.65
CA ARG A 77 -1.56 -2.64 -18.69
C ARG A 77 -2.57 -1.57 -18.25
N GLN A 78 -3.35 -1.84 -17.20
CA GLN A 78 -4.34 -0.91 -16.66
C GLN A 78 -3.74 0.05 -15.62
N ILE A 79 -2.47 -0.14 -15.23
CA ILE A 79 -1.76 0.79 -14.37
C ILE A 79 -1.55 2.09 -15.17
N ARG A 80 -2.28 3.15 -14.79
CA ARG A 80 -2.26 4.45 -15.47
C ARG A 80 -1.11 5.37 -15.02
N TYR A 81 -0.21 4.88 -14.17
CA TYR A 81 0.88 5.69 -13.66
C TYR A 81 1.96 5.87 -14.74
N LYS A 82 2.32 7.14 -15.04
CA LYS A 82 3.45 7.44 -15.93
C LYS A 82 4.76 6.85 -15.43
N LEU A 83 4.97 6.90 -14.12
CA LEU A 83 6.07 6.25 -13.40
C LEU A 83 5.47 5.36 -12.32
N THR A 84 5.97 4.13 -12.16
CA THR A 84 5.50 3.22 -11.12
C THR A 84 6.62 2.93 -10.13
N TYR A 85 6.34 3.08 -8.84
CA TYR A 85 7.23 2.75 -7.75
C TYR A 85 6.61 1.64 -6.90
N ALA A 86 7.43 0.76 -6.34
CA ALA A 86 7.02 -0.18 -5.32
C ALA A 86 7.45 0.32 -3.95
N TRP A 87 6.48 0.53 -3.06
CA TRP A 87 6.74 0.74 -1.65
C TRP A 87 6.85 -0.63 -0.99
N VAL A 88 8.02 -0.94 -0.46
CA VAL A 88 8.35 -2.25 0.10
C VAL A 88 7.86 -2.31 1.54
N LEU A 89 7.00 -3.30 1.78
CA LEU A 89 6.30 -3.53 3.04
C LEU A 89 6.74 -4.85 3.66
N ARG A 90 6.85 -4.87 4.98
CA ARG A 90 7.05 -6.10 5.78
C ARG A 90 6.27 -6.05 7.09
N ASN A 91 6.31 -7.14 7.85
CA ASN A 91 5.74 -7.24 9.20
C ASN A 91 4.28 -6.78 9.26
N ALA A 92 3.48 -7.11 8.23
CA ALA A 92 2.08 -6.73 8.17
C ALA A 92 1.29 -7.47 9.24
N ARG A 93 0.48 -6.73 10.01
CA ARG A 93 -0.33 -7.25 11.09
C ARG A 93 -1.73 -6.65 11.04
N ARG A 94 -2.72 -7.49 10.82
CA ARG A 94 -4.14 -7.13 10.96
C ARG A 94 -4.50 -6.97 12.43
N TYR A 95 -5.34 -5.99 12.73
CA TYR A 95 -5.92 -5.86 14.07
C TYR A 95 -7.09 -6.83 14.24
N ALA A 96 -7.24 -7.38 15.44
CA ALA A 96 -8.40 -8.21 15.78
C ALA A 96 -9.72 -7.40 15.69
N ARG A 97 -9.67 -6.11 16.03
CA ARG A 97 -10.78 -5.16 15.86
C ARG A 97 -10.26 -3.89 15.16
N PRO A 98 -10.91 -3.42 14.08
CA PRO A 98 -10.58 -2.14 13.44
C PRO A 98 -10.65 -0.97 14.43
N ARG A 99 -9.77 0.02 14.26
CA ARG A 99 -9.72 1.21 15.12
C ARG A 99 -10.25 2.42 14.35
N ARG A 100 -11.22 3.14 14.91
CA ARG A 100 -11.73 4.39 14.29
C ARG A 100 -10.62 5.44 14.25
N TYR A 101 -10.68 6.30 13.23
CA TYR A 101 -9.86 7.50 13.15
C TYR A 101 -10.68 8.65 12.57
N GLU A 102 -10.30 9.88 12.88
CA GLU A 102 -10.89 11.07 12.27
C GLU A 102 -10.24 11.33 10.93
N HIS A 103 -11.03 11.30 9.85
CA HIS A 103 -10.52 11.53 8.51
C HIS A 103 -10.36 13.03 8.24
N PRO A 104 -9.13 13.55 8.04
CA PRO A 104 -8.95 14.95 7.72
C PRO A 104 -9.49 15.26 6.32
N GLN A 105 -10.14 16.40 6.15
CA GLN A 105 -10.62 16.84 4.85
C GLN A 105 -9.45 16.94 3.85
N GLY A 106 -9.61 16.34 2.67
CA GLY A 106 -8.58 16.34 1.61
C GLY A 106 -7.50 15.25 1.74
N ALA A 107 -7.56 14.36 2.73
CA ALA A 107 -6.61 13.26 2.86
C ALA A 107 -6.85 12.14 1.83
N VAL A 108 -6.08 12.13 0.74
CA VAL A 108 -6.25 11.15 -0.36
C VAL A 108 -5.36 9.91 -0.21
N ILE A 109 -4.13 10.07 0.27
CA ILE A 109 -3.13 8.98 0.34
C ILE A 109 -2.73 8.70 1.79
N TRP A 110 -2.38 9.74 2.54
CA TRP A 110 -1.82 9.62 3.87
C TRP A 110 -2.68 10.35 4.89
N VAL A 111 -2.79 9.75 6.08
CA VAL A 111 -3.40 10.35 7.26
C VAL A 111 -2.38 10.39 8.38
N ASN A 112 -2.39 11.47 9.16
CA ASN A 112 -1.74 11.52 10.46
C ASN A 112 -2.72 10.95 11.49
N LEU A 113 -2.39 9.80 12.06
CA LEU A 113 -3.04 9.21 13.23
C LEU A 113 -2.44 9.74 14.52
#